data_AF-A0A3S4CAQ9-F1
#
_entry.id   AF-A0A3S4CAQ9-F1
#
_cell.length_a   1.000
_cell.length_b   1.000
_cell.length_c   1.000
_cell.angle_alpha   90.00
_cell.angle_beta   90.00
_cell.angle_gamma   90.00
#
_symmetry.space_group_name_H-M   'P 1'
#
loop_
_entity.id
_entity.type
_entity.pdbx_description
1 polymer ?
#
loop_
_entity_poly.entity_id
_entity_poly.type
_entity_poly.pdbx_seq_one_letter_code
_entity_poly.pdbx_strand_id
1 'polypeptide(L)'
;MPGLYDDADLYDLVSPRDESMERFYVDIAGGPGRTVLELACGSGRLTIPLTESGAQTTGADLSEIMIEKAESRALTRGLDVHFVKLDMRDLELNALFDCVIVAANSLLHLHTSEDFARAFAAIRRHLAPGGLLAFDIFVPSAYMLSRHPDERQHVGKFSHSLLGEISVEDDPLQPHHASKSCRLVLVHRHRTRVSSHKRGYAADIPSGVTTPSSA
;
A
#
# COMPACT_ATOMS: atom_id res chain seq x y z
N MET A 1 -9.74 -16.02 -2.53
CA MET A 1 -9.06 -14.88 -3.18
C MET A 1 -7.90 -14.51 -2.28
N PRO A 2 -6.69 -14.27 -2.81
CA PRO A 2 -5.61 -13.69 -2.01
C PRO A 2 -6.10 -12.40 -1.34
N GLY A 3 -5.73 -12.21 -0.08
CA GLY A 3 -5.98 -10.95 0.63
C GLY A 3 -5.11 -9.82 0.07
N LEU A 4 -5.41 -8.59 0.46
CA LEU A 4 -4.66 -7.42 -0.01
C LEU A 4 -3.16 -7.49 0.30
N TYR A 5 -2.77 -8.14 1.41
CA TYR A 5 -1.38 -8.24 1.85
C TYR A 5 -0.61 -9.41 1.26
N ASP A 6 -1.28 -10.26 0.47
CA ASP A 6 -0.65 -11.37 -0.26
C ASP A 6 -0.02 -10.92 -1.59
N ASP A 7 -0.25 -9.65 -1.99
CA ASP A 7 0.29 -9.03 -3.20
C ASP A 7 0.73 -7.58 -2.88
N ALA A 8 2.03 -7.39 -2.64
CA ALA A 8 2.58 -6.09 -2.27
C ALA A 8 2.45 -5.03 -3.39
N ASP A 9 2.45 -5.44 -4.66
CA ASP A 9 2.26 -4.52 -5.79
C ASP A 9 0.81 -4.03 -5.86
N LEU A 10 -0.14 -4.93 -5.63
CA LEU A 10 -1.55 -4.57 -5.50
C LEU A 10 -1.78 -3.66 -4.30
N TYR A 11 -1.17 -3.97 -3.14
CA TYR A 11 -1.24 -3.11 -1.95
C TYR A 11 -0.74 -1.70 -2.21
N ASP A 12 0.46 -1.56 -2.80
CA ASP A 12 1.05 -0.25 -3.14
C ASP A 12 0.21 0.51 -4.17
N LEU A 13 -0.48 -0.20 -5.06
CA LEU A 13 -1.33 0.40 -6.09
C LEU A 13 -2.61 1.01 -5.51
N VAL A 14 -3.25 0.33 -4.55
CA VAL A 14 -4.55 0.76 -3.98
C VAL A 14 -4.39 1.59 -2.72
N SER A 15 -3.21 1.57 -2.11
CA SER A 15 -2.83 2.44 -1.00
C SER A 15 -1.84 3.46 -1.56
N PRO A 16 -2.27 4.65 -2.01
CA PRO A 16 -1.35 5.66 -2.51
C PRO A 16 -0.50 6.25 -1.37
N ARG A 17 0.59 6.90 -1.77
CA ARG A 17 1.51 7.61 -0.87
C ARG A 17 0.76 8.74 -0.14
N ASP A 18 0.99 8.86 1.17
CA ASP A 18 0.54 10.01 1.96
C ASP A 18 1.77 10.74 2.51
N GLU A 19 2.18 11.78 1.79
CA GLU A 19 3.38 12.54 2.16
C GLU A 19 3.20 13.33 3.45
N SER A 20 1.96 13.67 3.82
CA SER A 20 1.69 14.43 5.03
C SER A 20 1.90 13.55 6.27
N MET A 21 1.38 12.33 6.22
CA MET A 21 1.62 11.29 7.21
C MET A 21 3.11 10.94 7.30
N GLU A 22 3.78 10.75 6.15
CA GLU A 22 5.22 10.46 6.13
C GLU A 22 6.04 11.56 6.79
N ARG A 23 5.80 12.83 6.46
CA ARG A 23 6.49 13.96 7.10
C ARG A 23 6.27 13.99 8.60
N PHE A 24 5.03 13.81 9.06
CA PHE A 24 4.70 13.79 10.48
C PHE A 24 5.52 12.74 11.25
N TYR A 25 5.60 11.52 10.73
CA TYR A 25 6.35 10.44 11.38
C TYR A 25 7.86 10.63 11.30
N VAL A 26 8.38 11.17 10.19
CA VAL A 26 9.80 11.54 10.07
C VAL A 26 10.18 12.62 11.08
N ASP A 27 9.34 13.64 11.25
CA ASP A 27 9.57 14.73 12.21
C ASP A 27 9.54 14.19 13.65
N ILE A 28 8.60 13.30 13.98
CA ILE A 28 8.53 12.66 15.30
C ILE A 28 9.71 11.73 15.58
N ALA A 29 10.20 11.01 14.57
CA ALA A 29 11.34 10.12 14.70
C ALA A 29 12.62 10.85 15.11
N GLY A 30 12.74 12.14 14.77
CA GLY A 30 13.85 13.01 15.16
C GLY A 30 15.10 12.89 14.30
N GLY A 31 15.10 12.02 13.28
CA GLY A 31 16.12 11.97 12.24
C GLY A 31 17.48 11.41 12.68
N PRO A 32 18.61 12.05 12.33
CA PRO A 32 19.95 11.47 12.45
C PRO A 32 20.30 10.98 13.85
N GLY A 33 20.80 9.75 13.94
CA GLY A 33 21.30 9.15 15.18
C GLY A 33 20.21 8.64 16.13
N ARG A 34 18.92 8.74 15.76
CA ARG A 34 17.81 8.13 16.50
C ARG A 34 17.60 6.69 16.06
N THR A 35 17.34 5.79 17.01
CA THR A 35 16.95 4.40 16.72
C THR A 35 15.43 4.28 16.60
N VAL A 36 14.95 3.84 15.44
CA VAL A 36 13.51 3.82 15.15
C VAL A 36 13.07 2.39 14.83
N LEU A 37 11.99 1.94 15.46
CA LEU A 37 11.29 0.70 15.09
C LEU A 37 9.95 1.05 14.47
N GLU A 38 9.73 0.66 13.22
CA GLU A 38 8.41 0.69 12.59
C GLU A 38 7.79 -0.71 12.67
N LEU A 39 6.68 -0.84 13.38
CA LEU A 39 5.89 -2.07 13.46
C LEU A 39 4.77 -2.04 12.42
N ALA A 40 4.49 -3.20 11.82
CA ALA A 40 3.63 -3.35 10.64
C ALA A 40 4.08 -2.43 9.50
N CYS A 41 5.37 -2.50 9.15
CA CYS A 41 6.01 -1.63 8.16
C CYS A 41 5.56 -1.88 6.71
N GLY A 42 4.86 -2.98 6.44
CA GLY A 42 4.37 -3.36 5.13
C GLY A 42 5.49 -3.35 4.08
N SER A 43 5.21 -2.80 2.90
CA SER A 43 6.13 -2.66 1.77
C SER A 43 7.27 -1.65 1.97
N GLY A 44 7.49 -1.20 3.22
CA GLY A 44 8.55 -0.26 3.59
C GLY A 44 8.28 1.18 3.19
N ARG A 45 7.02 1.55 2.90
CA ARG A 45 6.70 2.88 2.38
C ARG A 45 7.11 4.02 3.32
N LEU A 46 6.95 3.85 4.63
CA LEU A 46 7.35 4.82 5.64
C LEU A 46 8.77 4.51 6.17
N THR A 47 9.19 3.25 6.21
CA THR A 47 10.54 2.84 6.65
C THR A 47 11.64 3.51 5.84
N ILE A 48 11.39 3.67 4.54
CA ILE A 48 12.33 4.28 3.60
C ILE A 48 12.55 5.76 3.92
N PRO A 49 11.54 6.64 3.95
CA PRO A 49 11.76 8.04 4.32
C PRO A 49 12.25 8.22 5.76
N LEU A 50 11.88 7.32 6.69
CA LEU A 50 12.49 7.30 8.04
C LEU A 50 14.01 7.09 7.94
N THR A 51 14.45 6.11 7.16
CA THR A 51 15.89 5.85 6.98
C THR A 51 16.60 6.96 6.20
N GLU A 52 15.98 7.50 5.15
CA GLU A 52 16.52 8.62 4.36
C GLU A 52 16.73 9.88 5.23
N SER A 53 15.98 10.04 6.32
CA SER A 53 16.18 11.13 7.30
C SER A 53 17.46 10.98 8.14
N GLY A 54 18.16 9.84 8.04
CA GLY A 54 19.36 9.52 8.83
C GLY A 54 19.08 8.71 10.11
N ALA A 55 17.82 8.33 10.37
CA ALA A 55 17.47 7.46 11.49
C ALA A 55 17.96 6.02 11.24
N GLN A 56 18.42 5.37 12.32
CA GLN A 56 18.74 3.94 12.31
C GLN A 56 17.44 3.15 12.44
N THR A 57 16.88 2.75 11.30
CA THR A 57 15.52 2.20 11.24
C THR A 57 15.53 0.68 11.18
N THR A 58 14.68 0.05 12.00
CA THR A 58 14.27 -1.34 11.89
C THR A 58 12.81 -1.38 11.46
N GLY A 59 12.50 -2.11 10.38
CA GLY A 59 11.12 -2.36 9.94
C GLY A 59 10.68 -3.77 10.33
N ALA A 60 9.55 -3.91 10.99
CA ALA A 60 9.00 -5.22 11.37
C ALA A 60 7.59 -5.41 10.82
N ASP A 61 7.31 -6.56 10.22
CA ASP A 61 5.97 -6.91 9.71
C ASP A 61 5.71 -8.41 9.85
N LEU A 62 4.44 -8.80 9.91
CA LEU A 62 4.05 -10.21 9.96
C LEU A 62 4.15 -10.89 8.58
N SER A 63 4.01 -10.11 7.51
CA SER A 63 3.98 -10.58 6.12
C SER A 63 5.39 -10.63 5.51
N GLU A 64 5.83 -11.84 5.17
CA GLU A 64 7.08 -12.06 4.44
C GLU A 64 7.08 -11.36 3.07
N ILE A 65 5.96 -11.45 2.33
CA ILE A 65 5.84 -10.86 1.00
C ILE A 65 6.00 -9.33 1.05
N MET A 66 5.49 -8.71 2.12
CA MET A 66 5.67 -7.27 2.34
C MET A 66 7.11 -6.92 2.67
N ILE A 67 7.78 -7.72 3.52
CA ILE A 67 9.19 -7.54 3.86
C ILE A 67 10.08 -7.67 2.62
N GLU A 68 9.88 -8.69 1.79
CA GLU A 68 10.63 -8.85 0.54
C GLU A 68 10.52 -7.61 -0.36
N LYS A 69 9.32 -7.01 -0.43
CA LYS A 69 9.09 -5.75 -1.16
C LYS A 69 9.82 -4.57 -0.49
N ALA A 70 9.79 -4.48 0.83
CA ALA A 70 10.46 -3.44 1.61
C ALA A 70 11.99 -3.49 1.44
N GLU A 71 12.57 -4.69 1.51
CA GLU A 71 13.99 -4.95 1.27
C GLU A 71 14.40 -4.54 -0.14
N SER A 72 13.63 -4.95 -1.16
CA SER A 72 13.88 -4.53 -2.56
C SER A 72 13.83 -3.01 -2.71
N ARG A 73 12.89 -2.35 -2.03
CA ARG A 73 12.73 -0.89 -2.04
C ARG A 73 13.89 -0.16 -1.36
N ALA A 74 14.46 -0.74 -0.30
CA ALA A 74 15.64 -0.21 0.38
C ALA A 74 16.90 -0.41 -0.47
N LEU A 75 17.09 -1.62 -1.02
CA LEU A 75 18.22 -1.96 -1.87
C LEU A 75 18.30 -1.05 -3.10
N THR A 76 17.18 -0.80 -3.77
CA THR A 76 17.11 0.08 -4.95
C THR A 76 17.47 1.54 -4.63
N ARG A 77 17.39 1.95 -3.36
CA ARG A 77 17.79 3.28 -2.88
C ARG A 77 19.18 3.30 -2.23
N GLY A 78 19.83 2.15 -2.11
CA GLY A 78 21.12 2.03 -1.41
C GLY A 78 21.02 2.31 0.09
N LEU A 79 19.87 2.03 0.70
CA LEU A 79 19.64 2.21 2.13
C LEU A 79 19.93 0.90 2.87
N ASP A 80 20.62 1.02 4.01
CA ASP A 80 20.83 -0.08 4.95
C ASP A 80 19.72 -0.05 6.00
N VAL A 81 18.79 -0.99 5.89
CA VAL A 81 17.62 -1.11 6.77
C VAL A 81 17.52 -2.55 7.25
N HIS A 82 17.34 -2.73 8.56
CA HIS A 82 17.08 -4.06 9.10
C HIS A 82 15.58 -4.35 9.03
N PHE A 83 15.17 -5.29 8.18
CA PHE A 83 13.81 -5.81 8.18
C PHE A 83 13.72 -7.13 8.95
N VAL A 84 12.64 -7.32 9.70
CA VAL A 84 12.41 -8.53 10.49
C VAL A 84 10.96 -8.98 10.42
N LYS A 85 10.75 -10.26 10.18
CA LYS A 85 9.41 -10.86 10.26
C LYS A 85 9.02 -11.10 11.71
N LEU A 86 7.95 -10.44 12.14
CA LEU A 86 7.54 -10.44 13.53
C LEU A 86 6.06 -10.05 13.71
N ASP A 87 5.39 -10.68 14.67
CA ASP A 87 4.07 -10.26 15.16
C ASP A 87 4.26 -9.20 16.26
N MET A 88 3.67 -8.01 16.11
CA MET A 88 3.82 -6.91 17.07
C MET A 88 3.36 -7.27 18.50
N ARG A 89 2.50 -8.29 18.67
CA ARG A 89 2.05 -8.79 19.98
C ARG A 89 3.14 -9.57 20.71
N ASP A 90 4.08 -10.12 19.97
CA ASP A 90 5.20 -10.95 20.42
C ASP A 90 6.55 -10.29 20.07
N LEU A 91 6.59 -8.95 20.08
CA LEU A 91 7.81 -8.19 19.87
C LEU A 91 8.86 -8.56 20.92
N GLU A 92 9.97 -9.12 20.43
CA GLU A 92 11.15 -9.46 21.21
C GLU A 92 12.40 -9.27 20.35
N LEU A 93 13.01 -8.10 20.47
CA LEU A 93 14.26 -7.70 19.87
C LEU A 93 15.23 -7.35 21.00
N ASN A 94 16.49 -7.77 20.89
CA ASN A 94 17.51 -7.44 21.89
C ASN A 94 18.03 -6.00 21.71
N ALA A 95 17.12 -5.02 21.61
CA ALA A 95 17.40 -3.62 21.32
C ALA A 95 16.37 -2.68 21.97
N LEU A 96 16.80 -1.45 22.26
CA LEU A 96 15.93 -0.36 22.71
C LEU A 96 15.86 0.72 21.62
N PHE A 97 14.68 1.31 21.47
CA PHE A 97 14.37 2.29 20.44
C PHE A 97 13.99 3.62 21.06
N ASP A 98 14.52 4.66 20.44
CA ASP A 98 14.21 6.05 20.69
C ASP A 98 12.78 6.42 20.26
N CYS A 99 12.29 5.76 19.22
CA CYS A 99 10.92 5.90 18.72
C CYS A 99 10.39 4.55 18.20
N VAL A 100 9.18 4.19 18.58
CA VAL A 100 8.42 3.08 18.01
C VAL A 100 7.20 3.65 17.29
N ILE A 101 7.00 3.25 16.03
CA ILE A 101 5.95 3.77 15.15
C ILE A 101 5.02 2.64 14.73
N VAL A 102 3.70 2.86 14.80
CA VAL A 102 2.66 2.00 14.22
C VAL A 102 1.74 2.87 13.35
N ALA A 103 2.09 3.03 12.08
CA ALA A 103 1.43 3.99 11.18
C ALA A 103 0.28 3.38 10.37
N ALA A 104 -0.45 4.23 9.65
CA ALA A 104 -1.44 3.86 8.62
C ALA A 104 -2.57 2.96 9.14
N ASN A 105 -3.02 3.22 10.37
CA ASN A 105 -4.04 2.48 11.10
C ASN A 105 -3.67 1.01 11.39
N SER A 106 -2.39 0.63 11.27
CA SER A 106 -1.97 -0.77 11.40
C SER A 106 -2.29 -1.36 12.78
N LEU A 107 -2.43 -0.52 13.81
CA LEU A 107 -2.85 -0.97 15.14
C LEU A 107 -4.27 -1.56 15.15
N LEU A 108 -5.13 -1.20 14.17
CA LEU A 108 -6.48 -1.76 14.01
C LEU A 108 -6.48 -3.21 13.49
N HIS A 109 -5.32 -3.79 13.17
CA HIS A 109 -5.19 -5.23 12.95
C HIS A 109 -5.18 -6.06 14.25
N LEU A 110 -5.18 -5.40 15.41
CA LEU A 110 -5.41 -6.05 16.71
C LEU A 110 -6.90 -6.06 17.00
N HIS A 111 -7.47 -7.25 17.24
CA HIS A 111 -8.92 -7.43 17.29
C HIS A 111 -9.50 -7.49 18.70
N THR A 112 -8.65 -7.63 19.72
CA THR A 112 -9.08 -7.80 21.10
C THR A 112 -8.31 -6.87 22.02
N SER A 113 -8.93 -6.47 23.14
CA SER A 113 -8.23 -5.69 24.18
C SER A 113 -7.00 -6.41 24.72
N GLU A 114 -7.00 -7.74 24.71
CA GLU A 114 -5.84 -8.56 25.07
C GLU A 114 -4.69 -8.41 24.06
N ASP A 115 -4.99 -8.44 22.75
CA ASP A 115 -4.00 -8.19 21.70
C ASP A 115 -3.37 -6.80 21.83
N PHE A 116 -4.18 -5.76 22.07
CA PHE A 116 -3.68 -4.41 22.36
C PHE A 116 -2.79 -4.38 23.60
N ALA A 117 -3.23 -5.00 24.70
CA ALA A 117 -2.45 -5.04 25.93
C ALA A 117 -1.10 -5.74 25.73
N ARG A 118 -1.07 -6.85 25.00
CA ARG A 118 0.15 -7.58 24.66
C ARG A 118 1.09 -6.74 23.80
N ALA A 119 0.59 -6.14 22.72
CA ALA A 119 1.39 -5.29 21.84
C ALA A 119 1.98 -4.08 22.58
N PHE A 120 1.17 -3.34 23.35
CA PHE A 120 1.68 -2.20 24.12
C PHE A 120 2.66 -2.61 25.22
N ALA A 121 2.44 -3.76 25.88
CA ALA A 121 3.40 -4.28 26.85
C ALA A 121 4.73 -4.66 26.18
N ALA A 122 4.69 -5.24 24.98
CA ALA A 122 5.88 -5.57 24.21
C ALA A 122 6.62 -4.31 23.74
N ILE A 123 5.92 -3.35 23.14
CA ILE A 123 6.46 -2.04 22.75
C ILE A 123 7.15 -1.35 23.92
N ARG A 124 6.50 -1.30 25.09
CA ARG A 124 7.04 -0.66 26.29
C ARG A 124 8.38 -1.25 26.74
N ARG A 125 8.62 -2.55 26.55
CA ARG A 125 9.92 -3.19 26.89
C ARG A 125 11.04 -2.75 25.94
N HIS A 126 10.69 -2.29 24.75
CA HIS A 126 11.62 -1.91 23.68
C HIS A 126 11.81 -0.40 23.57
N LEU A 127 11.15 0.41 24.42
CA LEU A 127 11.39 1.85 24.46
C LEU A 127 12.60 2.17 25.33
N ALA A 128 13.52 2.98 24.79
CA ALA A 128 14.59 3.59 25.56
C ALA A 128 14.02 4.55 26.63
N PRO A 129 14.78 4.89 27.70
CA PRO A 129 14.38 5.94 28.63
C PRO A 129 14.06 7.25 27.91
N GLY A 130 12.83 7.74 28.03
CA GLY A 130 12.35 8.93 27.32
C GLY A 130 11.96 8.70 25.84
N GLY A 131 11.96 7.44 25.40
CA GLY A 131 11.50 7.05 24.06
C GLY A 131 10.00 7.25 23.86
N LEU A 132 9.60 7.37 22.60
CA LEU A 132 8.23 7.69 22.19
C LEU A 132 7.57 6.53 21.45
N LEU A 133 6.28 6.32 21.70
CA LEU A 133 5.41 5.53 20.83
C LEU A 133 4.50 6.49 20.06
N ALA A 134 4.49 6.39 18.74
CA ALA A 134 3.60 7.15 17.86
C ALA A 134 2.76 6.21 16.99
N PHE A 135 1.46 6.48 16.91
CA PHE A 135 0.53 5.70 16.10
C PHE A 135 -0.68 6.54 15.70
N ASP A 136 -1.37 6.10 14.66
CA ASP A 136 -2.65 6.65 14.21
C ASP A 136 -3.74 5.58 14.19
N ILE A 137 -4.99 6.04 14.38
CA ILE A 137 -6.18 5.21 14.29
C ILE A 137 -7.26 5.94 13.51
N PHE A 138 -8.07 5.16 12.81
CA PHE A 138 -9.19 5.68 12.05
C PHE A 138 -10.36 5.99 12.99
N VAL A 139 -10.87 7.22 12.92
CA VAL A 139 -12.06 7.65 13.66
C VAL A 139 -13.20 7.90 12.66
N PRO A 140 -14.21 7.03 12.58
CA PRO A 140 -15.31 7.20 11.65
C PRO A 140 -16.19 8.39 12.04
N SER A 141 -16.71 9.11 11.05
CA SER A 141 -17.71 10.16 11.29
C SER A 141 -19.10 9.56 11.52
N ALA A 142 -19.97 10.26 12.24
CA ALA A 142 -21.37 9.83 12.43
C ALA A 142 -22.09 9.63 11.08
N TYR A 143 -21.77 10.46 10.08
CA TYR A 143 -22.27 10.30 8.72
C TYR A 143 -21.82 8.98 8.10
N MET A 144 -20.54 8.62 8.23
CA MET A 144 -20.05 7.33 7.73
C MET A 144 -20.76 6.16 8.41
N LEU A 145 -20.90 6.22 9.74
CA LEU A 145 -21.62 5.23 10.55
C LEU A 145 -23.11 5.11 10.19
N SER A 146 -23.70 6.16 9.61
CA SER A 146 -25.11 6.18 9.20
C SER A 146 -25.39 5.60 7.81
N ARG A 147 -24.36 5.24 7.05
CA ARG A 147 -24.53 4.67 5.70
C ARG A 147 -25.18 3.30 5.74
N HIS A 148 -25.84 2.93 4.64
CA HIS A 148 -26.40 1.58 4.54
C HIS A 148 -25.25 0.55 4.49
N PRO A 149 -25.30 -0.58 5.22
CA PRO A 149 -24.22 -1.59 5.23
C PRO A 149 -23.85 -2.15 3.84
N ASP A 150 -24.78 -2.08 2.89
CA ASP A 150 -24.58 -2.52 1.50
C ASP A 150 -24.10 -1.39 0.56
N GLU A 151 -23.99 -0.15 1.06
CA GLU A 151 -23.52 0.98 0.26
C GLU A 151 -22.01 0.88 0.06
N ARG A 152 -21.60 0.54 -1.16
CA ARG A 152 -20.18 0.46 -1.56
C ARG A 152 -19.71 1.79 -2.12
N GLN A 153 -18.50 2.20 -1.74
CA GLN A 153 -17.85 3.36 -2.32
C GLN A 153 -16.87 2.92 -3.40
N HIS A 154 -17.03 3.43 -4.62
CA HIS A 154 -16.03 3.24 -5.65
C HIS A 154 -14.78 4.06 -5.30
N VAL A 155 -13.65 3.38 -5.06
CA VAL A 155 -12.36 4.00 -4.75
C VAL A 155 -11.67 4.43 -6.05
N GLY A 156 -11.74 3.59 -7.07
CA GLY A 156 -11.17 3.90 -8.38
C GLY A 156 -10.88 2.68 -9.24
N LYS A 157 -10.24 2.94 -10.38
CA LYS A 157 -9.74 1.92 -11.30
C LYS A 157 -8.24 2.01 -11.45
N PHE A 158 -7.57 0.88 -11.43
CA PHE A 158 -6.12 0.77 -11.43
C PHE A 158 -5.67 -0.27 -12.45
N SER A 159 -4.46 -0.12 -13.00
CA SER A 159 -3.86 -1.09 -13.92
C SER A 159 -2.78 -1.89 -13.21
N HIS A 160 -2.95 -3.22 -13.13
CA HIS A 160 -2.01 -4.14 -12.51
C HIS A 160 -1.37 -5.06 -13.54
N SER A 161 -0.08 -5.37 -13.37
CA SER A 161 0.73 -6.11 -14.34
C SER A 161 0.21 -7.54 -14.59
N LEU A 162 -0.23 -8.22 -13.53
CA LEU A 162 -0.72 -9.60 -13.59
C LEU A 162 -2.24 -9.68 -13.78
N LEU A 163 -2.97 -8.69 -13.27
CA LEU A 163 -4.43 -8.76 -13.11
C LEU A 163 -5.20 -7.91 -14.13
N GLY A 164 -4.52 -7.02 -14.86
CA GLY A 164 -5.15 -6.12 -15.82
C GLY A 164 -5.83 -4.92 -15.17
N GLU A 165 -6.95 -4.46 -15.73
CA GLU A 165 -7.75 -3.37 -15.15
C GLU A 165 -8.54 -3.89 -13.93
N ILE A 166 -8.29 -3.26 -12.79
CA ILE A 166 -8.91 -3.56 -11.51
C ILE A 166 -9.82 -2.41 -11.13
N SER A 167 -11.06 -2.72 -10.71
CA SER A 167 -11.92 -1.76 -10.01
C SER A 167 -11.89 -2.06 -8.52
N VAL A 168 -11.62 -1.04 -7.71
CA VAL A 168 -11.60 -1.12 -6.25
C VAL A 168 -12.84 -0.45 -5.71
N GLU A 169 -13.56 -1.19 -4.89
CA GLU A 169 -14.69 -0.72 -4.10
C GLU A 169 -14.36 -0.98 -2.63
N ASP A 170 -14.64 0.02 -1.79
CA ASP A 170 -14.43 -0.06 -0.35
C ASP A 170 -15.78 -0.09 0.37
N ASP A 171 -15.80 -0.81 1.49
CA ASP A 171 -16.89 -0.80 2.45
C ASP A 171 -16.44 0.07 3.64
N PRO A 172 -16.91 1.32 3.74
CA PRO A 172 -16.44 2.24 4.78
C PRO A 172 -16.88 1.81 6.19
N LEU A 173 -17.73 0.78 6.33
CA LEU A 173 -18.32 0.32 7.58
C LEU A 173 -17.78 -1.03 8.08
N GLN A 174 -16.83 -1.67 7.40
CA GLN A 174 -16.28 -2.98 7.81
C GLN A 174 -14.82 -2.90 8.28
N PRO A 175 -14.53 -2.39 9.49
CA PRO A 175 -13.22 -2.57 10.13
C PRO A 175 -13.06 -3.94 10.83
N HIS A 176 -13.98 -4.90 10.67
CA HIS A 176 -14.15 -6.05 11.59
C HIS A 176 -13.59 -7.41 11.14
N HIS A 177 -12.91 -7.47 10.00
CA HIS A 177 -12.18 -8.68 9.61
C HIS A 177 -10.84 -8.22 9.06
N ALA A 178 -9.75 -8.93 9.36
CA ALA A 178 -8.37 -8.68 8.91
C ALA A 178 -8.15 -8.74 7.38
N SER A 179 -9.10 -8.24 6.63
CA SER A 179 -9.03 -7.95 5.22
C SER A 179 -9.72 -6.60 5.12
N LYS A 180 -9.00 -5.54 4.74
CA LYS A 180 -9.65 -4.55 3.87
C LYS A 180 -10.27 -5.39 2.77
N SER A 181 -11.57 -5.67 2.82
CA SER A 181 -12.24 -6.40 1.76
C SER A 181 -12.47 -5.39 0.64
N CYS A 182 -11.37 -4.91 0.05
CA CYS A 182 -11.39 -4.43 -1.32
C CYS A 182 -11.88 -5.62 -2.13
N ARG A 183 -13.16 -5.63 -2.48
CA ARG A 183 -13.66 -6.62 -3.41
C ARG A 183 -13.10 -6.25 -4.76
N LEU A 184 -12.03 -6.95 -5.16
CA LEU A 184 -11.42 -6.78 -6.46
C LEU A 184 -12.43 -7.22 -7.54
N VAL A 185 -13.03 -6.27 -8.23
CA VAL A 185 -13.83 -6.60 -9.42
C VAL A 185 -12.89 -6.58 -10.61
N LEU A 186 -12.41 -7.76 -11.00
CA LEU A 186 -11.64 -7.96 -12.23
C LEU A 186 -12.58 -7.82 -13.42
N VAL A 187 -12.46 -6.72 -14.16
CA VAL A 187 -13.22 -6.53 -15.40
C VAL A 187 -12.32 -6.92 -16.56
N HIS A 188 -12.40 -8.19 -17.00
CA HIS A 188 -11.63 -8.67 -18.15
C HIS A 188 -12.18 -8.05 -19.44
N ARG A 189 -11.56 -6.97 -19.93
CA ARG A 189 -11.84 -6.43 -21.26
C ARG A 189 -11.04 -7.21 -22.30
N HIS A 190 -11.71 -8.12 -23.00
CA HIS A 190 -11.14 -8.74 -24.21
C HIS A 190 -10.77 -7.63 -25.20
N ARG A 191 -9.46 -7.40 -25.40
CA ARG A 191 -8.98 -6.65 -26.57
C ARG A 191 -9.18 -7.54 -27.80
N THR A 192 -10.28 -7.35 -28.52
CA THR A 192 -10.39 -7.82 -29.89
C THR A 192 -9.32 -7.12 -30.73
N ARG A 193 -8.25 -7.85 -31.06
CA ARG A 193 -7.33 -7.47 -32.14
C ARG A 193 -8.12 -7.46 -33.44
N VAL A 194 -8.46 -6.30 -33.96
CA VAL A 194 -8.80 -6.17 -35.38
C VAL A 194 -7.48 -6.31 -36.16
N SER A 195 -7.19 -7.52 -36.64
CA SER A 195 -6.13 -7.70 -37.63
C SER A 195 -6.67 -7.22 -38.98
N SER A 196 -6.18 -6.09 -39.47
CA SER A 196 -6.40 -5.67 -40.85
C SER A 196 -5.55 -6.54 -41.78
N HIS A 197 -6.10 -7.67 -42.22
CA HIS A 197 -5.61 -8.38 -43.40
C HIS A 197 -6.20 -7.71 -44.65
N LYS A 198 -5.41 -6.94 -45.39
CA LYS A 198 -5.67 -6.70 -46.82
C LYS A 198 -4.51 -7.29 -47.62
N ARG A 199 -4.75 -8.49 -48.16
CA ARG A 199 -4.00 -9.04 -49.30
C ARG A 199 -4.41 -8.27 -50.55
N GLY A 200 -3.42 -7.87 -51.34
CA GLY A 200 -3.62 -7.19 -52.61
C GLY A 200 -4.19 -8.11 -53.69
N TYR A 201 -4.83 -7.49 -54.67
CA TYR A 201 -4.94 -7.97 -56.04
C TYR A 201 -4.98 -6.75 -56.95
N ALA A 202 -4.16 -6.75 -57.99
CA ALA A 202 -4.11 -5.77 -59.07
C ALA A 202 -4.82 -6.34 -60.31
N ALA A 203 -5.50 -5.48 -61.08
CA ALA A 203 -5.63 -5.54 -62.54
C ALA A 203 -6.49 -4.37 -63.10
N ASP A 204 -5.85 -3.52 -63.92
CA ASP A 204 -6.25 -2.94 -65.23
C ASP A 204 -7.59 -2.18 -65.49
N ILE A 205 -7.46 -0.84 -65.68
CA ILE A 205 -7.65 0.02 -66.91
C ILE A 205 -8.98 -0.11 -67.74
N PRO A 206 -9.59 0.91 -68.45
CA PRO A 206 -9.13 2.29 -68.85
C PRO A 206 -10.14 3.50 -68.81
N SER A 207 -9.54 4.71 -68.86
CA SER A 207 -9.85 6.00 -69.56
C SER A 207 -11.26 6.58 -69.81
N GLY A 208 -11.41 7.89 -69.54
CA GLY A 208 -12.32 8.83 -70.25
C GLY A 208 -12.82 9.99 -69.37
N VAL A 209 -12.26 11.21 -69.40
CA VAL A 209 -12.60 12.38 -70.26
C VAL A 209 -13.31 13.52 -69.50
N THR A 210 -12.64 14.69 -69.50
CA THR A 210 -13.06 16.12 -69.47
C THR A 210 -13.73 16.81 -68.25
N THR A 211 -13.03 17.86 -67.80
CA THR A 211 -13.48 19.15 -67.18
C THR A 211 -14.46 19.93 -68.10
N PRO A 212 -15.28 20.94 -67.65
CA PRO A 212 -14.78 22.15 -66.98
C PRO A 212 -15.69 22.95 -66.00
N SER A 213 -14.98 23.86 -65.32
CA SER A 213 -15.32 25.12 -64.62
C SER A 213 -16.63 25.86 -64.96
N SER A 214 -17.26 26.43 -63.92
CA SER A 214 -17.78 27.82 -63.78
C SER A 214 -18.69 27.87 -62.53
N ALA A 215 -18.79 28.92 -61.72
CA ALA A 215 -18.27 30.28 -61.67
C ALA A 215 -18.19 30.72 -60.20
#